data_AF-A0A380FGZ1-F1
#
_entry.id   AF-A0A380FGZ1-F1
#
_cell.length_a   1.000
_cell.length_b   1.000
_cell.length_c   1.000
_cell.angle_alpha   90.00
_cell.angle_beta   90.00
_cell.angle_gamma   90.00
#
_symmetry.space_group_name_H-M   'P 1'
#
loop_
_entity.id
_entity.type
_entity.pdbx_description
1 polymer ?
#
loop_
_entity_poly.entity_id
_entity_poly.type
_entity_poly.pdbx_seq_one_letter_code
_entity_poly.pdbx_strand_id
1 'polypeptide(L)'
;MSKNAIQHAKAEHLDFVIIDTAGRLHVDEALMQELTDVKEITKPNEIMLVVDAMTGQDAVNVAQSFDEQLELTGVTLTKLDGDTRGGQHSQFVL
;
A
#
# COMPACT_ATOMS: atom_id res chain seq x y z
N MET A 1 10.14 -16.19 1.75
CA MET A 1 8.99 -16.50 2.63
C MET A 1 7.68 -16.57 1.85
N SER A 2 7.37 -15.58 0.99
CA SER A 2 6.08 -15.50 0.26
C SER A 2 5.75 -16.69 -0.65
N LYS A 3 6.75 -17.28 -1.35
CA LYS A 3 6.53 -18.51 -2.15
C LYS A 3 6.04 -19.69 -1.30
N ASN A 4 6.59 -19.86 -0.09
CA ASN A 4 6.22 -20.96 0.80
C ASN A 4 4.81 -20.75 1.34
N ALA A 5 4.42 -19.50 1.64
CA ALA A 5 3.06 -19.17 2.06
C ALA A 5 2.02 -19.54 0.98
N ILE A 6 2.30 -19.23 -0.29
CA ILE A 6 1.43 -19.60 -1.42
C ILE A 6 1.37 -21.12 -1.59
N GLN A 7 2.49 -21.82 -1.49
CA GLN A 7 2.51 -23.29 -1.58
C GLN A 7 1.72 -23.95 -0.45
N HIS A 8 1.87 -23.46 0.77
CA HIS A 8 1.13 -23.96 1.94
C HIS A 8 -0.37 -23.72 1.78
N ALA A 9 -0.78 -22.50 1.39
CA ALA A 9 -2.19 -22.20 1.15
C ALA A 9 -2.81 -23.09 0.07
N LYS A 10 -2.06 -23.39 -1.00
CA LYS A 10 -2.51 -24.34 -2.04
C LYS A 10 -2.65 -25.77 -1.51
N ALA A 11 -1.73 -26.22 -0.65
CA ALA A 11 -1.78 -27.56 -0.07
C ALA A 11 -2.93 -27.72 0.93
N GLU A 12 -3.23 -26.68 1.70
CA GLU A 12 -4.30 -26.67 2.71
C GLU A 12 -5.65 -26.19 2.16
N HIS A 13 -5.77 -25.97 0.85
CA HIS A 13 -6.98 -25.48 0.18
C HIS A 13 -7.56 -24.19 0.80
N LEU A 14 -6.69 -23.24 1.15
CA LEU A 14 -7.11 -21.93 1.64
C LEU A 14 -7.55 -21.02 0.49
N ASP A 15 -8.63 -20.28 0.70
CA ASP A 15 -9.18 -19.37 -0.30
C ASP A 15 -8.38 -18.07 -0.46
N PHE A 16 -7.73 -17.60 0.61
CA PHE A 16 -7.06 -16.30 0.66
C PHE A 16 -5.65 -16.40 1.24
N VAL A 17 -4.74 -15.58 0.69
CA VAL A 17 -3.41 -15.34 1.22
C VAL A 17 -3.21 -13.84 1.32
N ILE A 18 -3.01 -13.36 2.55
CA ILE A 18 -2.65 -11.95 2.79
C ILE A 18 -1.14 -11.91 3.00
N ILE A 19 -0.47 -11.06 2.21
CA ILE A 19 0.96 -10.82 2.31
C ILE A 19 1.14 -9.43 2.89
N ASP A 20 1.62 -9.37 4.12
CA ASP A 20 2.01 -8.12 4.76
C ASP A 20 3.47 -7.80 4.43
N THR A 21 3.74 -6.55 4.08
CA THR A 21 5.07 -6.05 3.71
C THR A 21 5.55 -5.05 4.74
N ALA A 22 6.85 -4.86 4.88
CA ALA A 22 7.38 -3.85 5.79
C ALA A 22 6.85 -2.45 5.40
N GLY A 23 6.33 -1.70 6.39
CA GLY A 23 5.95 -0.30 6.21
C GLY A 23 7.17 0.63 6.29
N ARG A 24 7.15 1.73 5.55
CA ARG A 24 8.12 2.83 5.69
C ARG A 24 7.43 4.19 5.62
N LEU A 25 7.99 5.16 6.33
CA LEU A 25 7.51 6.55 6.33
C LEU A 25 7.83 7.32 5.04
N HIS A 26 8.87 6.90 4.33
CA HIS A 26 9.30 7.53 3.08
C HIS A 26 9.48 6.45 2.01
N VAL A 27 9.14 6.82 0.77
CA VAL A 27 9.39 5.99 -0.40
C VAL A 27 10.88 6.08 -0.74
N ASP A 28 11.55 4.94 -0.79
CA ASP A 28 12.93 4.83 -1.25
C ASP A 28 13.07 3.71 -2.28
N GLU A 29 14.11 3.80 -3.11
CA GLU A 29 14.34 2.86 -4.21
C GLU A 29 14.52 1.42 -3.74
N ALA A 30 15.14 1.21 -2.58
CA ALA A 30 15.37 -0.13 -2.04
C ALA A 30 14.06 -0.80 -1.63
N LEU A 31 13.14 -0.05 -1.00
CA LEU A 31 11.79 -0.52 -0.70
C LEU A 31 11.03 -0.85 -1.98
N MET A 32 11.03 0.05 -2.96
CA MET A 32 10.27 -0.17 -4.19
C MET A 32 10.77 -1.39 -4.97
N GLN A 33 12.08 -1.61 -4.99
CA GLN A 33 12.66 -2.81 -5.57
C GLN A 33 12.21 -4.07 -4.82
N GLU A 34 12.23 -4.06 -3.49
CA GLU A 34 11.76 -5.19 -2.66
C GLU A 34 10.29 -5.52 -2.96
N LEU A 35 9.43 -4.51 -3.03
CA LEU A 35 8.01 -4.69 -3.32
C LEU A 35 7.77 -5.18 -4.75
N THR A 36 8.55 -4.71 -5.72
CA THR A 36 8.52 -5.19 -7.11
C THR A 36 8.92 -6.66 -7.18
N ASP A 37 9.98 -7.06 -6.48
CA ASP A 37 10.43 -8.45 -6.42
C ASP A 37 9.34 -9.35 -5.80
N VAL A 38 8.66 -8.87 -4.74
CA VAL A 38 7.53 -9.58 -4.14
C VAL A 38 6.39 -9.72 -5.13
N LYS A 39 5.98 -8.63 -5.81
CA LYS A 39 4.92 -8.63 -6.83
C LYS A 39 5.19 -9.67 -7.93
N GLU A 40 6.41 -9.69 -8.48
CA GLU A 40 6.80 -10.63 -9.54
C GLU A 40 6.75 -12.10 -9.09
N ILE A 41 7.12 -12.35 -7.84
CA ILE A 41 7.13 -13.69 -7.26
C ILE A 41 5.72 -14.19 -6.95
N THR A 42 4.86 -13.34 -6.42
CA THR A 42 3.57 -13.73 -5.84
C THR A 42 2.41 -13.53 -6.80
N LYS A 43 2.54 -12.61 -7.78
CA LYS A 43 1.52 -12.25 -8.77
C LYS A 43 0.15 -12.06 -8.12
N PRO A 44 0.03 -11.12 -7.17
CA PRO A 44 -1.17 -10.96 -6.36
C PRO A 44 -2.34 -10.50 -7.24
N ASN A 45 -3.55 -10.90 -6.87
CA ASN A 45 -4.77 -10.41 -7.52
C ASN A 45 -5.08 -8.95 -7.15
N GLU A 46 -4.72 -8.56 -5.93
CA GLU A 46 -5.01 -7.25 -5.36
C GLU A 46 -3.75 -6.70 -4.68
N ILE A 47 -3.47 -5.42 -4.89
CA ILE A 47 -2.38 -4.70 -4.23
C ILE A 47 -2.98 -3.44 -3.61
N MET A 48 -3.06 -3.43 -2.29
CA MET A 48 -3.67 -2.35 -1.53
C MET A 48 -2.59 -1.52 -0.83
N LEU A 49 -2.57 -0.21 -1.08
CA LEU A 49 -1.76 0.72 -0.31
C LEU A 49 -2.53 1.21 0.91
N VAL A 50 -1.88 1.26 2.07
CA VAL A 50 -2.46 1.81 3.29
C VAL A 50 -1.74 3.11 3.63
N VAL A 51 -2.47 4.23 3.68
CA VAL A 51 -1.92 5.55 4.02
C VAL A 51 -2.70 6.21 5.16
N ASP A 52 -2.04 7.15 5.84
CA ASP A 52 -2.65 7.96 6.90
C ASP A 52 -3.51 9.08 6.28
N ALA A 53 -4.73 9.28 6.76
CA ALA A 53 -5.59 10.36 6.28
C ALA A 53 -5.07 11.75 6.67
N MET A 54 -4.28 11.85 7.74
CA MET A 54 -3.70 13.12 8.19
C MET A 54 -2.60 13.65 7.28
N THR A 55 -2.05 12.82 6.39
CA THR A 55 -0.98 13.22 5.44
C THR A 55 -1.46 14.16 4.32
N GLY A 56 -2.77 14.37 4.17
CA GLY A 56 -3.31 15.37 3.23
C GLY A 56 -2.85 15.14 1.78
N GLN A 57 -2.27 16.17 1.15
CA GLN A 57 -1.82 16.11 -0.25
C GLN A 57 -0.63 15.16 -0.46
N ASP A 58 0.20 14.94 0.57
CA ASP A 58 1.35 14.05 0.45
C ASP A 58 0.92 12.59 0.23
N ALA A 59 -0.24 12.19 0.76
CA ALA A 59 -0.80 10.86 0.54
C ALA A 59 -1.10 10.61 -0.95
N VAL A 60 -1.50 11.63 -1.70
CA VAL A 60 -1.78 11.52 -3.14
C VAL A 60 -0.49 11.28 -3.92
N ASN A 61 0.56 12.05 -3.63
CA ASN A 61 1.86 11.90 -4.29
C ASN A 61 2.49 10.53 -4.01
N VAL A 62 2.37 10.05 -2.76
CA VAL A 62 2.82 8.71 -2.37
C VAL A 62 2.03 7.65 -3.13
N ALA A 63 0.70 7.73 -3.12
CA ALA A 63 -0.15 6.77 -3.83
C ALA A 63 0.19 6.69 -5.32
N GLN A 64 0.39 7.84 -5.99
CA GLN A 64 0.80 7.88 -7.38
C GLN A 64 2.17 7.21 -7.60
N SER A 65 3.16 7.50 -6.75
CA SER A 65 4.50 6.92 -6.87
C SER A 65 4.50 5.38 -6.72
N PHE A 66 3.65 4.86 -5.84
CA PHE A 66 3.47 3.41 -5.69
C PHE A 66 2.68 2.80 -6.85
N ASP A 67 1.64 3.47 -7.33
CA ASP A 67 0.82 3.02 -8.45
C ASP A 67 1.61 2.86 -9.74
N GLU A 68 2.48 3.83 -10.05
CA GLU A 68 3.34 3.81 -11.24
C GLU A 68 4.26 2.58 -11.30
N GLN A 69 4.60 1.97 -10.16
CA GLN A 69 5.52 0.83 -10.10
C GLN A 69 4.82 -0.49 -9.79
N LEU A 70 3.81 -0.46 -8.93
CA LEU A 70 3.16 -1.66 -8.42
C LEU A 70 1.78 -1.90 -9.01
N GLU A 71 1.18 -0.95 -9.74
CA GLU A 71 -0.17 -1.04 -10.29
C GLU A 71 -1.18 -1.35 -9.17
N LEU A 72 -1.44 -0.36 -8.33
CA LEU A 72 -2.30 -0.54 -7.16
C LEU A 72 -3.74 -0.81 -7.59
N THR A 73 -4.40 -1.71 -6.89
CA THR A 73 -5.83 -1.98 -7.11
C THR A 73 -6.72 -1.17 -6.16
N GLY A 74 -6.16 -0.69 -5.05
CA GLY A 74 -6.88 0.15 -4.11
C GLY A 74 -5.99 0.88 -3.12
N VAL A 75 -6.56 1.91 -2.51
CA VAL A 75 -5.93 2.68 -1.44
C VAL A 75 -6.87 2.70 -0.23
N THR A 76 -6.34 2.37 0.93
CA THR A 76 -7.04 2.45 2.22
C THR A 76 -6.53 3.66 3.00
N LEU A 77 -7.44 4.57 3.34
CA LEU A 77 -7.17 5.70 4.23
C LEU A 77 -7.45 5.30 5.69
N THR A 78 -6.47 5.47 6.57
CA THR A 78 -6.56 5.14 8.00
C THR A 78 -6.57 6.39 8.87
N LYS A 79 -6.93 6.26 10.15
CA LYS A 79 -7.00 7.36 11.14
C LYS A 79 -7.95 8.50 10.74
N LEU A 80 -9.03 8.18 10.05
CA LEU A 80 -10.10 9.12 9.68
C LEU A 80 -10.84 9.70 10.91
N ASP A 81 -10.73 9.03 12.06
CA ASP A 81 -11.30 9.41 13.35
C ASP A 81 -10.44 10.42 14.13
N GLY A 82 -9.23 10.70 13.66
CA GLY A 82 -8.35 11.69 14.26
C GLY A 82 -8.77 13.11 13.90
N ASP A 83 -9.58 13.72 14.77
CA ASP A 83 -9.95 15.13 14.76
C ASP A 83 -8.71 16.05 14.65
N THR A 84 -8.32 16.43 13.42
CA THR A 84 -7.34 17.49 13.19
C THR A 84 -8.02 18.85 13.34
N ARG A 85 -8.26 19.25 14.58
CA ARG A 85 -8.44 20.65 14.98
C ARG A 85 -7.09 21.42 15.04
N GLY A 86 -6.24 21.21 14.04
CA GLY A 86 -4.97 21.93 13.84
C GLY A 86 -4.82 22.24 12.36
N GLY A 87 -5.28 23.42 11.95
CA GLY A 87 -5.64 23.72 10.57
C GLY A 87 -4.51 23.78 9.55
N GLN A 88 -4.89 23.53 8.30
CA GLN A 88 -4.46 24.29 7.14
C GLN A 88 -5.70 24.53 6.26
N HIS A 89 -5.93 25.82 5.97
CA HIS A 89 -7.05 26.35 5.23
C HIS A 89 -6.94 26.06 3.72
N SER A 90 -8.08 25.70 3.12
CA SER A 90 -8.63 26.18 1.84
C SER A 90 -7.66 26.48 0.68
N GLN A 91 -7.73 25.66 -0.39
CA GLN A 91 -8.15 26.14 -1.72
C GLN A 91 -8.56 24.96 -2.61
N PHE A 92 -9.86 24.85 -2.87
CA PHE A 92 -10.39 24.25 -4.09
C PHE A 92 -10.13 25.26 -5.22
N VAL A 93 -9.53 24.83 -6.32
CA VAL A 93 -9.66 25.52 -7.61
C VAL A 93 -10.45 24.56 -8.52
N LEU A 94 -11.57 25.08 -9.03
CA LEU A 94 -12.44 24.45 -10.03
C LEU A 94 -11.69 24.15 -11.33
#